data_AF-A0A9J7BUG6-F1
#
_entry.id   AF-A0A9J7BUG6-F1
#
_cell.length_a   1.000
_cell.length_b   1.000
_cell.length_c   1.000
_cell.angle_alpha   90.00
_cell.angle_beta   90.00
_cell.angle_gamma   90.00
#
_symmetry.space_group_name_H-M   'P 1'
#
loop_
_entity.id
_entity.type
_entity.pdbx_description
1 polymer ?
#
loop_
_entity_poly.entity_id
_entity_poly.type
_entity_poly.pdbx_seq_one_letter_code
_entity_poly.pdbx_strand_id
1 'polypeptide(L)'
;MDPDSRPSTKSGPPSPESRKAELATRLPSVRTLNAFLREAQSAVRLKGAVSVLLTTDPAIRKLNRDFRHKNKATDVLSFPADPLPGLRPTDQPAGDLAVSIDTARTQAAGQGHPLSTEIKVLILHGLLHLAGYDHETDTGQMARRERTLRAQLNLPLGLIERTITPQKVAPPRKAAPVSRPAVARVSSPVASKSPKKRRQK
;
A
#
# COMPACT_ATOMS: atom_id res chain seq x y z
N MET A 1 1.72 50.05 28.80
CA MET A 1 2.90 49.30 28.33
C MET A 1 3.22 48.31 29.45
N ASP A 2 2.93 47.03 29.41
CA ASP A 2 2.48 46.15 28.32
C ASP A 2 1.51 45.06 28.86
N PRO A 3 0.68 44.49 27.98
CA PRO A 3 -0.39 43.55 28.32
C PRO A 3 0.06 42.10 28.13
N ASP A 4 0.22 41.33 29.22
CA ASP A 4 0.51 39.89 29.08
C ASP A 4 -0.77 39.05 29.15
N SER A 5 -1.54 39.14 28.05
CA SER A 5 -2.61 38.22 27.72
C SER A 5 -2.01 36.87 27.33
N ARG A 6 -1.95 35.92 28.27
CA ARG A 6 -1.68 34.51 27.94
C ARG A 6 -2.87 33.94 27.14
N PRO A 7 -2.69 33.46 25.90
CA PRO A 7 -3.76 32.76 25.22
C PRO A 7 -3.92 31.38 25.85
N SER A 8 -5.05 31.20 26.54
CA SER A 8 -5.55 29.89 26.94
C SER A 8 -5.84 29.07 25.68
N THR A 9 -4.96 28.13 25.34
CA THR A 9 -5.26 27.13 24.30
C THR A 9 -6.28 26.15 24.85
N LYS A 10 -7.56 26.50 24.68
CA LYS A 10 -8.67 25.55 24.81
C LYS A 10 -8.49 24.45 23.76
N SER A 11 -7.94 23.31 24.16
CA SER A 11 -8.04 22.06 23.40
C SER A 11 -9.48 21.55 23.49
N GLY A 12 -10.36 22.08 22.63
CA GLY A 12 -11.71 21.53 22.44
C GLY A 12 -11.63 20.09 21.90
N PRO A 13 -12.65 19.25 22.15
CA PRO A 13 -12.66 17.89 21.63
C PRO A 13 -12.54 17.90 20.10
N PRO A 14 -11.76 16.99 19.49
CA PRO A 14 -11.55 16.99 18.05
C PRO A 14 -12.88 16.81 17.31
N SER A 15 -13.04 17.58 16.22
CA SER A 15 -14.20 17.55 15.32
C SER A 15 -14.53 16.12 14.88
N PRO A 16 -15.82 15.76 14.68
CA PRO A 16 -16.23 14.44 14.23
C PRO A 16 -15.55 13.96 12.93
N GLU A 17 -15.16 14.87 12.04
CA GLU A 17 -14.38 14.55 10.82
C GLU A 17 -12.94 14.18 11.15
N SER A 18 -12.31 14.91 12.07
CA SER A 18 -10.96 14.60 12.56
C SER A 18 -10.92 13.26 13.28
N ARG A 19 -11.95 12.92 14.07
CA ARG A 19 -12.10 11.60 14.71
C ARG A 19 -12.25 10.47 13.69
N LYS A 20 -13.03 10.67 12.62
CA LYS A 20 -13.17 9.69 11.54
C LYS A 20 -11.85 9.50 10.78
N ALA A 21 -11.13 10.58 10.49
CA ALA A 21 -9.82 10.50 9.84
C ALA A 21 -8.79 9.79 10.73
N GLU A 22 -8.79 10.08 12.03
CA GLU A 22 -7.91 9.42 13.00
C GLU A 22 -8.23 7.93 13.14
N LEU A 23 -9.51 7.55 13.20
CA LEU A 23 -9.96 6.16 13.18
C LEU A 23 -9.63 5.45 11.86
N ALA A 24 -9.68 6.16 10.73
CA ALA A 24 -9.31 5.62 9.42
C ALA A 24 -7.82 5.31 9.27
N THR A 25 -6.98 5.94 10.11
CA THR A 25 -5.50 5.81 10.07
C THR A 25 -4.99 4.83 11.13
N ARG A 26 -5.81 4.48 12.12
CA ARG A 26 -5.45 3.53 13.18
C ARG A 26 -5.42 2.11 12.65
N LEU A 27 -4.40 1.36 13.06
CA LEU A 27 -4.34 -0.07 12.84
C LEU A 27 -5.53 -0.75 13.54
N PRO A 28 -6.21 -1.70 12.88
CA PRO A 28 -7.26 -2.47 13.53
C PRO A 28 -6.69 -3.29 14.69
N SER A 29 -7.51 -3.52 15.73
CA SER A 29 -7.09 -4.35 16.85
C SER A 29 -6.79 -5.78 16.38
N VAL A 30 -5.81 -6.43 17.02
CA VAL A 30 -5.46 -7.84 16.76
C VAL A 30 -6.69 -8.74 16.90
N ARG A 31 -7.58 -8.45 17.86
CA ARG A 31 -8.83 -9.20 18.04
C ARG A 31 -9.77 -9.07 16.85
N THR A 32 -9.93 -7.86 16.30
CA THR A 32 -10.77 -7.60 15.12
C THR A 32 -10.20 -8.28 13.88
N LEU A 33 -8.88 -8.21 13.69
CA LEU A 33 -8.22 -8.90 12.57
C LEU A 33 -8.34 -10.41 12.69
N ASN A 34 -8.13 -10.97 13.88
CA ASN A 34 -8.27 -12.41 14.10
C ASN A 34 -9.71 -12.91 13.90
N ALA A 35 -10.71 -12.11 14.29
CA ALA A 35 -12.11 -12.44 14.02
C ALA A 35 -12.38 -12.47 12.51
N PHE A 36 -11.95 -11.44 11.79
CA PHE A 36 -12.10 -11.38 10.33
C PHE A 36 -11.31 -12.48 9.61
N LEU A 37 -10.09 -12.78 10.05
CA LEU A 37 -9.27 -13.85 9.49
C LEU A 37 -9.99 -15.20 9.57
N ARG A 38 -10.56 -15.55 10.73
CA ARG A 38 -11.33 -16.79 10.89
C ARG A 38 -12.57 -16.83 10.01
N GLU A 39 -13.29 -15.72 9.92
CA GLU A 39 -14.47 -15.60 9.07
C GLU A 39 -14.10 -15.78 7.58
N ALA A 40 -13.07 -15.09 7.11
CA ALA A 40 -12.57 -15.18 5.75
C ALA A 40 -12.01 -16.58 5.43
N GLN A 41 -11.25 -17.20 6.33
CA GLN A 41 -10.76 -18.58 6.19
C GLN A 41 -11.93 -19.56 6.02
N SER A 42 -12.97 -19.43 6.85
CA SER A 42 -14.17 -20.25 6.76
C SER A 42 -14.88 -20.07 5.42
N ALA A 43 -14.99 -18.83 4.92
CA ALA A 43 -15.62 -18.53 3.64
C ALA A 43 -14.82 -19.06 2.44
N VAL A 44 -13.48 -19.02 2.51
CA VAL A 44 -12.57 -19.61 1.52
C VAL A 44 -12.55 -21.15 1.62
N ARG A 45 -12.99 -21.72 2.75
CA ARG A 45 -12.92 -23.15 3.08
C ARG A 45 -11.48 -23.65 3.22
N LEU A 46 -10.57 -22.78 3.64
CA LEU A 46 -9.18 -23.11 3.91
C LEU A 46 -9.09 -23.78 5.30
N LYS A 47 -8.48 -24.97 5.36
CA LYS A 47 -8.21 -25.68 6.62
C LYS A 47 -6.77 -25.41 7.04
N GLY A 48 -6.56 -25.32 8.35
CA GLY A 48 -5.23 -25.14 8.95
C GLY A 48 -5.00 -23.74 9.52
N ALA A 49 -3.88 -23.60 10.23
CA ALA A 49 -3.44 -22.36 10.85
C ALA A 49 -2.84 -21.41 9.80
N VAL A 50 -3.25 -20.14 9.83
CA VAL A 50 -2.66 -19.07 9.01
C VAL A 50 -2.08 -18.01 9.92
N SER A 51 -0.82 -17.65 9.71
CA SER A 51 -0.19 -16.51 10.39
C SER A 51 -0.22 -15.29 9.49
N VAL A 52 -0.47 -14.12 10.07
CA VAL A 52 -0.43 -12.83 9.34
C VAL A 52 0.58 -11.92 10.00
N LEU A 53 1.63 -11.59 9.27
CA LEU A 53 2.64 -10.60 9.62
C LEU A 53 2.28 -9.25 9.00
N LEU A 54 1.94 -8.27 9.84
CA LEU A 54 1.84 -6.88 9.40
C LEU A 54 3.23 -6.23 9.50
N THR A 55 3.70 -5.66 8.41
CA THR A 55 5.08 -5.19 8.28
C THR A 55 5.17 -3.86 7.53
N THR A 56 6.39 -3.37 7.31
CA THR A 56 6.70 -2.15 6.56
C THR A 56 7.22 -2.46 5.16
N ASP A 57 7.23 -1.45 4.28
CA ASP A 57 7.74 -1.59 2.91
C ASP A 57 9.20 -2.08 2.84
N PRO A 58 10.15 -1.58 3.66
CA PRO A 58 11.52 -2.09 3.66
C PRO A 58 11.60 -3.57 4.03
N ALA A 59 10.78 -4.01 5.00
CA ALA A 59 10.78 -5.38 5.46
C ALA A 59 10.11 -6.33 4.46
N ILE A 60 8.97 -5.95 3.85
CA ILE A 60 8.36 -6.78 2.81
C ILE A 60 9.22 -6.83 1.54
N ARG A 61 9.95 -5.74 1.21
CA ARG A 61 10.92 -5.72 0.10
C ARG A 61 12.05 -6.71 0.35
N LYS A 62 12.54 -6.80 1.59
CA LYS A 62 13.53 -7.80 2.00
C LYS A 62 12.98 -9.21 1.78
N LEU A 63 11.76 -9.50 2.28
CA LEU A 63 11.11 -10.80 2.07
C LEU A 63 10.92 -11.12 0.58
N ASN A 64 10.48 -10.15 -0.22
CA ASN A 64 10.25 -10.35 -1.66
C ASN A 64 11.56 -10.65 -2.41
N ARG A 65 12.66 -10.03 -1.99
CA ARG A 65 13.99 -10.33 -2.53
C ARG A 65 14.47 -11.71 -2.10
N ASP A 66 14.32 -12.04 -0.82
CA ASP A 66 14.89 -13.25 -0.24
C ASP A 66 14.13 -14.51 -0.71
N PHE A 67 12.80 -14.44 -0.88
CA PHE A 67 11.96 -15.59 -1.26
C PHE A 67 11.52 -15.61 -2.74
N ARG A 68 11.35 -14.45 -3.38
CA ARG A 68 10.89 -14.36 -4.79
C ARG A 68 11.92 -13.74 -5.73
N HIS A 69 13.13 -13.44 -5.25
CA HIS A 69 14.21 -12.77 -6.00
C HIS A 69 13.80 -11.43 -6.63
N LYS A 70 12.77 -10.77 -6.09
CA LYS A 70 12.25 -9.48 -6.56
C LYS A 70 12.56 -8.39 -5.54
N ASN A 71 13.55 -7.53 -5.82
CA ASN A 71 13.97 -6.46 -4.92
C ASN A 71 13.05 -5.21 -4.98
N LYS A 72 11.74 -5.40 -4.80
CA LYS A 72 10.73 -4.36 -4.77
C LYS A 72 9.76 -4.56 -3.61
N ALA A 73 9.25 -3.47 -3.04
CA ALA A 73 8.13 -3.55 -2.11
C ALA A 73 6.88 -4.07 -2.84
N THR A 74 6.01 -4.74 -2.10
CA THR A 74 4.73 -5.25 -2.58
C THR A 74 3.70 -5.05 -1.47
N ASP A 75 2.43 -5.14 -1.83
CA ASP A 75 1.29 -5.08 -0.92
C ASP A 75 1.19 -6.31 0.00
N VAL A 76 1.19 -7.51 -0.59
CA VAL A 76 1.05 -8.77 0.13
C VAL A 76 1.94 -9.87 -0.47
N LEU A 77 2.50 -10.71 0.40
CA LEU A 77 3.15 -11.96 0.05
C LEU A 77 2.44 -13.12 0.76
N SER A 78 2.21 -14.20 0.02
CA SER A 78 1.70 -15.47 0.52
C SER A 78 2.78 -16.54 0.47
N PHE A 79 2.89 -17.31 1.55
CA PHE A 79 3.80 -18.42 1.74
C PHE A 79 3.00 -19.67 2.13
N PRO A 80 2.59 -20.52 1.17
CA PRO A 80 1.93 -21.77 1.49
C PRO A 80 2.87 -22.67 2.29
N ALA A 81 2.32 -23.36 3.29
CA ALA A 81 3.07 -24.32 4.10
C ALA A 81 2.75 -25.76 3.67
N ASP A 82 3.78 -26.61 3.71
CA ASP A 82 3.61 -28.03 3.44
C ASP A 82 2.95 -28.76 4.64
N PRO A 83 2.16 -29.81 4.37
CA PRO A 83 1.65 -30.67 5.43
C PRO A 83 2.78 -31.35 6.20
N LEU A 84 2.80 -31.09 7.50
CA LEU A 84 3.60 -31.77 8.51
C LEU A 84 2.93 -33.09 8.95
N PRO A 85 3.66 -34.22 8.95
CA PRO A 85 3.14 -35.51 9.36
C PRO A 85 2.79 -35.52 10.87
N GLY A 86 1.72 -36.25 11.22
CA GLY A 86 1.31 -36.45 12.62
C GLY A 86 0.41 -35.36 13.21
N LEU A 87 0.07 -34.30 12.46
CA LEU A 87 -0.86 -33.26 12.88
C LEU A 87 -2.27 -33.53 12.33
N ARG A 88 -3.29 -33.09 13.08
CA ARG A 88 -4.68 -33.12 12.60
C ARG A 88 -4.85 -32.07 11.50
N PRO A 89 -5.81 -32.23 10.57
CA PRO A 89 -6.05 -31.25 9.50
C PRO A 89 -6.32 -29.82 9.99
N THR A 90 -6.83 -29.65 11.21
CA THR A 90 -7.07 -28.33 11.82
C THR A 90 -5.79 -27.68 12.37
N ASP A 91 -4.82 -28.50 12.73
CA ASP A 91 -3.54 -28.07 13.33
C ASP A 91 -2.43 -27.99 12.29
N GLN A 92 -2.74 -28.36 11.03
CA GLN A 92 -1.85 -28.21 9.90
C GLN A 92 -1.57 -26.72 9.65
N PRO A 93 -0.33 -26.28 9.39
CA PRO A 93 -0.12 -24.93 8.90
C PRO A 93 -0.65 -24.86 7.46
N ALA A 94 -1.53 -23.90 7.20
CA ALA A 94 -1.96 -23.58 5.85
C ALA A 94 -0.97 -22.62 5.16
N GLY A 95 -0.28 -21.79 5.95
CA GLY A 95 0.76 -20.89 5.47
C GLY A 95 0.79 -19.55 6.19
N ASP A 96 1.66 -18.68 5.70
CA ASP A 96 1.88 -17.34 6.26
C ASP A 96 1.59 -16.26 5.23
N LEU A 97 1.09 -15.12 5.71
CA LEU A 97 0.85 -13.91 4.93
C LEU A 97 1.71 -12.77 5.48
N ALA A 98 2.41 -12.05 4.63
CA ALA A 98 3.07 -10.79 4.98
C ALA A 98 2.38 -9.63 4.26
N VAL A 99 1.90 -8.64 5.00
CA VAL A 99 1.15 -7.47 4.47
C VAL A 99 1.89 -6.19 4.83
N SER A 100 2.16 -5.34 3.84
CA SER A 100 2.75 -4.02 4.10
C SER A 100 1.68 -3.01 4.53
N ILE A 101 1.86 -2.45 5.73
CA ILE A 101 1.01 -1.37 6.25
C ILE A 101 1.22 -0.09 5.45
N ASP A 102 2.44 0.20 5.01
CA ASP A 102 2.78 1.45 4.31
C ASP A 102 2.10 1.50 2.94
N THR A 103 2.19 0.39 2.20
CA THR A 103 1.49 0.22 0.93
C THR A 103 -0.02 0.21 1.15
N ALA A 104 -0.54 -0.54 2.13
CA ALA A 104 -1.98 -0.57 2.43
C ALA A 104 -2.53 0.81 2.80
N ARG A 105 -1.76 1.65 3.50
CA ARG A 105 -2.17 3.02 3.83
C ARG A 105 -2.27 3.90 2.60
N THR A 106 -1.28 3.80 1.70
CA THR A 106 -1.27 4.55 0.45
C THR A 106 -2.44 4.15 -0.44
N GLN A 107 -2.70 2.84 -0.57
CA GLN A 107 -3.85 2.32 -1.31
C GLN A 107 -5.17 2.75 -0.66
N ALA A 108 -5.29 2.64 0.65
CA ALA A 108 -6.49 3.05 1.38
C ALA A 108 -6.83 4.53 1.15
N ALA A 109 -5.83 5.42 1.20
CA ALA A 109 -6.01 6.83 0.90
C ALA A 109 -6.45 7.08 -0.54
N GLY A 110 -5.85 6.38 -1.52
CA GLY A 110 -6.21 6.49 -2.93
C GLY A 110 -7.65 6.04 -3.22
N GLN A 111 -8.14 5.04 -2.48
CA GLN A 111 -9.47 4.47 -2.64
C GLN A 111 -10.55 5.14 -1.78
N GLY A 112 -10.18 6.06 -0.89
CA GLY A 112 -11.11 6.79 -0.03
C GLY A 112 -11.79 5.92 1.04
N HIS A 113 -11.12 4.86 1.51
CA HIS A 113 -11.65 3.96 2.54
C HIS A 113 -10.66 3.75 3.69
N PRO A 114 -11.10 3.23 4.86
CA PRO A 114 -10.22 3.05 6.02
C PRO A 114 -9.09 2.06 5.78
N LEU A 115 -7.93 2.27 6.41
CA LEU A 115 -6.79 1.33 6.38
C LEU A 115 -7.19 -0.08 6.80
N SER A 116 -8.04 -0.20 7.82
CA SER A 116 -8.55 -1.48 8.30
C SER A 116 -9.30 -2.26 7.22
N THR A 117 -9.99 -1.57 6.32
CA THR A 117 -10.69 -2.17 5.19
C THR A 117 -9.71 -2.66 4.13
N GLU A 118 -8.66 -1.90 3.84
CA GLU A 118 -7.64 -2.32 2.88
C GLU A 118 -6.86 -3.54 3.39
N ILE A 119 -6.48 -3.57 4.67
CA ILE A 119 -5.83 -4.74 5.27
C ILE A 119 -6.72 -5.99 5.14
N LYS A 120 -8.03 -5.86 5.34
CA LYS A 120 -8.97 -6.98 5.16
C LYS A 120 -9.03 -7.48 3.72
N VAL A 121 -8.99 -6.57 2.74
CA VAL A 121 -8.93 -6.93 1.31
C VAL A 121 -7.63 -7.67 1.00
N LEU A 122 -6.48 -7.18 1.48
CA LEU A 122 -5.18 -7.81 1.28
C LEU A 122 -5.09 -9.20 1.94
N ILE A 123 -5.65 -9.36 3.15
CA ILE A 123 -5.73 -10.66 3.82
C ILE A 123 -6.58 -11.63 3.00
N LEU A 124 -7.76 -11.22 2.53
CA LEU A 124 -8.62 -12.08 1.73
C LEU A 124 -7.93 -12.51 0.43
N HIS A 125 -7.26 -11.59 -0.25
CA HIS A 125 -6.48 -11.88 -1.45
C HIS A 125 -5.35 -12.89 -1.15
N GLY A 126 -4.61 -12.69 -0.06
CA GLY A 126 -3.57 -13.61 0.39
C GLY A 126 -4.12 -15.01 0.73
N LEU A 127 -5.28 -15.09 1.39
CA LEU A 127 -5.93 -16.37 1.71
C LEU A 127 -6.34 -17.16 0.47
N LEU A 128 -6.77 -16.47 -0.60
CA LEU A 128 -7.09 -17.13 -1.87
C LEU A 128 -5.83 -17.74 -2.50
N HIS A 129 -4.69 -17.05 -2.43
CA HIS A 129 -3.40 -17.64 -2.82
C HIS A 129 -3.04 -18.87 -1.99
N LEU A 130 -3.24 -18.81 -0.66
CA LEU A 130 -3.01 -19.98 0.21
C LEU A 130 -3.96 -21.15 -0.08
N ALA A 131 -5.16 -20.86 -0.61
CA ALA A 131 -6.11 -21.88 -1.06
C ALA A 131 -5.78 -22.43 -2.46
N GLY A 132 -4.69 -21.99 -3.09
CA GLY A 132 -4.23 -22.47 -4.39
C GLY A 132 -4.79 -21.73 -5.61
N TYR A 133 -5.47 -20.60 -5.41
CA TYR A 133 -5.88 -19.74 -6.52
C TYR A 133 -4.76 -18.79 -6.91
N ASP A 134 -4.50 -18.64 -8.20
CA ASP A 134 -3.47 -17.74 -8.70
C ASP A 134 -3.99 -16.94 -9.90
N HIS A 135 -4.21 -15.64 -9.69
CA HIS A 135 -4.73 -14.74 -10.72
C HIS A 135 -3.72 -14.41 -11.84
N GLU A 136 -2.43 -14.71 -11.67
CA GLU A 136 -1.45 -14.53 -12.76
C GLU A 136 -1.53 -15.67 -13.78
N THR A 137 -1.99 -16.85 -13.38
CA THR A 137 -2.02 -18.06 -14.21
C THR A 137 -3.44 -18.57 -14.50
N ASP A 138 -4.43 -18.17 -13.72
CA ASP A 138 -5.82 -18.58 -13.92
C ASP A 138 -6.56 -17.75 -14.98
N THR A 139 -7.71 -18.27 -15.41
CA THR A 139 -8.60 -17.63 -16.39
C THR A 139 -9.63 -16.69 -15.74
N GLY A 140 -9.28 -16.07 -14.61
CA GLY A 140 -10.14 -15.20 -13.82
C GLY A 140 -10.96 -15.93 -12.75
N GLN A 141 -10.55 -17.14 -12.35
CA GLN A 141 -11.25 -17.92 -11.31
C GLN A 141 -11.11 -17.24 -9.95
N MET A 142 -9.90 -16.83 -9.60
CA MET A 142 -9.59 -16.07 -8.39
C MET A 142 -10.35 -14.75 -8.37
N ALA A 143 -10.41 -14.03 -9.49
CA ALA A 143 -11.14 -12.77 -9.60
C ALA A 143 -12.63 -12.93 -9.26
N ARG A 144 -13.29 -13.96 -9.82
CA ARG A 144 -14.69 -14.27 -9.54
C ARG A 144 -14.89 -14.66 -8.08
N ARG A 145 -13.99 -15.50 -7.54
CA ARG A 145 -14.06 -15.97 -6.17
C ARG A 145 -13.86 -14.82 -5.17
N GLU A 146 -12.88 -13.95 -5.41
CA GLU A 146 -12.62 -12.75 -4.62
C GLU A 146 -13.85 -11.84 -4.61
N ARG A 147 -14.49 -11.62 -5.77
CA ARG A 147 -15.71 -10.82 -5.86
C ARG A 147 -16.87 -11.39 -5.04
N THR A 148 -17.11 -12.70 -5.14
CA THR A 148 -18.16 -13.38 -4.35
C THR A 148 -17.89 -13.27 -2.85
N LEU A 149 -16.67 -13.55 -2.42
CA LEU A 149 -16.31 -13.53 -1.00
C LEU A 149 -16.34 -12.11 -0.42
N ARG A 150 -15.94 -11.11 -1.20
CA ARG A 150 -16.03 -9.70 -0.77
C ARG A 150 -17.47 -9.25 -0.58
N ALA A 151 -18.38 -9.67 -1.46
CA ALA A 151 -19.80 -9.39 -1.29
C ALA A 151 -20.34 -10.05 -0.01
N GLN A 152 -19.91 -11.27 0.31
CA GLN A 152 -20.29 -11.96 1.55
C GLN A 152 -19.72 -11.29 2.82
N LEU A 153 -18.49 -10.79 2.74
CA LEU A 153 -17.76 -10.19 3.86
C LEU A 153 -17.95 -8.66 3.97
N ASN A 154 -18.85 -8.07 3.17
CA ASN A 154 -19.12 -6.63 3.10
C ASN A 154 -17.86 -5.77 2.88
N LEU A 155 -17.00 -6.19 1.93
CA LEU A 155 -15.77 -5.48 1.59
C LEU A 155 -15.90 -4.67 0.29
N PRO A 156 -15.27 -3.48 0.18
CA PRO A 156 -15.27 -2.65 -1.03
C PRO A 156 -14.36 -3.25 -2.11
N LEU A 157 -14.18 -2.55 -3.25
CA LEU A 157 -13.36 -2.96 -4.43
C LEU A 157 -12.08 -3.70 -4.05
N GLY A 158 -11.75 -4.76 -4.78
CA GLY A 158 -10.71 -5.74 -4.42
C GLY A 158 -9.46 -5.55 -5.24
N LEU A 159 -8.39 -6.28 -4.91
CA LEU A 159 -7.08 -6.03 -5.48
C LEU A 159 -7.06 -6.35 -6.98
N ILE A 160 -7.63 -7.49 -7.37
CA ILE A 160 -7.67 -7.92 -8.78
C ILE A 160 -8.51 -6.97 -9.64
N GLU A 161 -9.67 -6.55 -9.14
CA GLU A 161 -10.54 -5.61 -9.86
C GLU A 161 -9.86 -4.25 -10.08
N ARG A 162 -9.03 -3.79 -9.14
CA ARG A 162 -8.27 -2.53 -9.27
C ARG A 162 -7.06 -2.63 -10.20
N THR A 163 -6.48 -3.82 -10.36
CA THR A 163 -5.36 -4.05 -11.28
C THR A 163 -5.85 -4.21 -12.72
N ILE A 164 -7.02 -4.82 -12.93
CA ILE A 164 -7.61 -5.04 -14.26
C ILE A 164 -8.34 -3.80 -14.79
N THR A 165 -8.99 -3.03 -13.91
CA THR A 165 -9.56 -1.73 -14.30
C THR A 165 -8.59 -0.64 -13.88
N PRO A 166 -7.90 0.06 -14.81
CA PRO A 166 -7.09 1.19 -14.42
C PRO A 166 -8.03 2.25 -13.84
N GLN A 167 -7.98 2.45 -12.52
CA GLN A 167 -8.59 3.62 -11.94
C GLN A 167 -7.90 4.84 -12.54
N LYS A 168 -8.74 5.74 -13.08
CA LYS A 168 -8.39 7.09 -13.49
C LYS A 168 -7.84 7.81 -12.26
N VAL A 169 -6.54 7.68 -12.02
CA VAL A 169 -5.81 8.44 -11.01
C VAL A 169 -6.04 9.91 -11.35
N ALA A 170 -6.82 10.60 -10.52
CA ALA A 170 -6.91 12.04 -10.61
C ALA A 170 -5.47 12.58 -10.46
N PRO A 171 -5.02 13.49 -11.34
CA PRO A 171 -3.64 13.96 -11.28
C PRO A 171 -3.37 14.56 -9.89
N PRO A 172 -2.15 14.42 -9.36
CA PRO A 172 -1.79 15.09 -8.13
C PRO A 172 -2.08 16.58 -8.31
N ARG A 173 -2.82 17.16 -7.35
CA ARG A 173 -3.05 18.61 -7.29
C ARG A 173 -1.70 19.29 -7.52
N LYS A 174 -1.62 20.07 -8.61
CA LYS A 174 -0.42 20.80 -9.00
C LYS A 174 0.14 21.49 -7.76
N ALA A 175 1.37 21.13 -7.39
CA ALA A 175 2.16 21.96 -6.50
C ALA A 175 2.18 23.38 -7.09
N ALA A 176 1.84 24.36 -6.28
CA ALA A 176 1.98 25.77 -6.63
C ALA A 176 3.42 26.01 -7.14
N PRO A 177 3.62 26.83 -8.18
CA PRO A 177 4.95 27.09 -8.71
C PRO A 177 5.79 27.75 -7.61
N VAL A 178 6.77 27.01 -7.10
CA VAL A 178 7.87 27.56 -6.32
C VAL A 178 8.68 28.44 -7.27
N SER A 179 8.60 29.74 -7.03
CA SER A 179 9.36 30.79 -7.70
C SER A 179 10.84 30.42 -7.70
N ARG A 180 11.41 30.19 -8.89
CA ARG A 180 12.86 30.02 -9.06
C ARG A 180 13.54 31.34 -8.71
N PRO A 181 14.60 31.37 -7.88
CA PRO A 181 15.40 32.57 -7.75
C PRO A 181 16.16 32.82 -9.06
N ALA A 182 16.07 34.04 -9.56
CA ALA A 182 16.77 34.51 -10.75
C ALA A 182 18.29 34.51 -10.49
N VAL A 183 19.03 33.72 -11.25
CA VAL A 183 20.49 33.83 -11.31
C VAL A 183 20.83 34.83 -12.41
N ALA A 184 21.22 36.03 -12.00
CA ALA A 184 21.73 37.07 -12.87
C ALA A 184 23.05 36.61 -13.50
N ARG A 185 23.14 36.70 -14.84
CA ARG A 185 24.37 36.43 -15.59
C ARG A 185 24.87 37.75 -16.16
N VAL A 186 25.95 38.28 -15.58
CA VAL A 186 26.68 39.45 -16.07
C VAL A 186 27.94 38.95 -16.76
N SER A 187 28.15 39.35 -18.02
CA SER A 187 29.46 39.32 -18.66
C SER A 187 29.50 40.34 -19.80
N SER A 188 30.44 41.28 -19.65
CA SER A 188 30.67 42.52 -20.40
C SER A 188 31.16 42.31 -21.85
N PRO A 189 31.07 43.35 -22.72
CA PRO A 189 31.53 43.26 -24.11
C PRO A 189 32.99 43.69 -24.27
N VAL A 190 33.75 42.97 -25.10
CA VAL A 190 35.02 43.46 -25.66
C VAL A 190 35.01 43.20 -27.17
N ALA A 191 35.03 44.30 -27.92
CA ALA A 191 35.39 44.33 -29.32
C ALA A 191 36.91 44.58 -29.43
N SER A 192 37.59 43.90 -30.35
CA SER A 192 38.32 44.57 -31.46
C SER A 192 39.39 43.70 -32.13
N LYS A 193 39.44 43.87 -33.46
CA LYS A 193 40.60 43.88 -34.37
C LYS A 193 41.26 42.56 -34.82
N SER A 194 41.08 42.32 -36.13
CA SER A 194 42.01 41.68 -37.08
C SER A 194 43.46 42.22 -36.96
N PRO A 195 44.49 41.50 -37.45
CA PRO A 195 44.85 41.62 -38.88
C PRO A 195 45.54 40.40 -39.56
N LYS A 196 45.29 40.27 -40.88
CA LYS A 196 46.24 40.09 -42.01
C LYS A 196 47.55 39.26 -41.82
N LYS A 197 47.72 38.20 -42.63
CA LYS A 197 48.91 37.88 -43.50
C LYS A 197 48.63 36.54 -44.23
N ARG A 198 48.50 36.50 -45.57
CA ARG A 198 49.50 36.46 -46.67
C ARG A 198 50.12 35.08 -46.95
N ARG A 199 49.81 34.61 -48.19
CA ARG A 199 50.64 33.94 -49.22
C ARG A 199 50.74 32.40 -49.30
N GLN A 200 50.27 31.92 -50.46
CA GLN A 200 50.93 31.07 -51.46
C GLN A 200 51.43 29.68 -51.04
N LYS A 201 50.86 28.63 -51.62
CA LYS A 201 51.37 28.06 -52.87
C LYS A 201 50.26 27.31 -53.61
#